data_AF-A0AAJ3JNQ4-F1
#
_entry.id   AF-A0AAJ3JNQ4-F1
#
_cell.length_a   1.000
_cell.length_b   1.000
_cell.length_c   1.000
_cell.angle_alpha   90.00
_cell.angle_beta   90.00
_cell.angle_gamma   90.00
#
_symmetry.space_group_name_H-M   'P 1'
#
loop_
_entity.id
_entity.type
_entity.pdbx_description
1 polymer ?
#
loop_
_entity_poly.entity_id
_entity_poly.type
_entity_poly.pdbx_seq_one_letter_code
_entity_poly.pdbx_strand_id
1 'polypeptide(L)'
;MMPIPVLIMDEKILATHSVSHTLGAPSELNYYDCRSVPLSTEISALDAWNIMTAETGPLLKLAFRIRDGISSRFGVKRIGGFSGNRRVTVQAGERLDFFLVEDCAPDRLVLTERDRHLDVMICLSLADRVLTITSSVITHNTFGRLYMLPVGSAHKLIVNRLMTRLQRKLQQL
;
A
#
# COMPACT_ATOMS: atom_id res chain seq x y z
N MET A 1 -26.05 9.84 -41.35
CA MET A 1 -25.50 10.14 -40.01
C MET A 1 -25.13 8.80 -39.39
N MET A 2 -23.87 8.40 -39.52
CA MET A 2 -23.39 7.10 -39.02
C MET A 2 -23.11 7.19 -37.51
N PRO A 3 -23.43 6.16 -36.71
CA PRO A 3 -23.05 6.16 -35.31
C PRO A 3 -21.54 5.92 -35.19
N ILE A 4 -20.90 6.73 -34.36
CA ILE A 4 -19.51 6.56 -33.92
C ILE A 4 -19.44 5.24 -33.14
N PRO A 5 -18.53 4.30 -33.45
CA PRO A 5 -18.36 3.13 -32.61
C PRO A 5 -17.74 3.57 -31.30
N VAL A 6 -18.51 3.48 -30.23
CA VAL A 6 -18.00 3.45 -28.86
C VAL A 6 -17.02 2.27 -28.81
N LEU A 7 -15.73 2.57 -28.66
CA LEU A 7 -14.72 1.57 -28.33
C LEU A 7 -15.11 1.02 -26.95
N ILE A 8 -15.82 -0.11 -26.94
CA ILE A 8 -15.93 -0.97 -25.78
C ILE A 8 -14.52 -1.54 -25.60
N MET A 9 -13.73 -0.87 -24.78
CA MET A 9 -12.45 -1.39 -24.31
C MET A 9 -12.78 -2.56 -23.39
N ASP A 10 -12.58 -3.77 -23.91
CA ASP A 10 -12.71 -5.02 -23.18
C ASP A 10 -11.92 -4.95 -21.86
N GLU A 11 -12.59 -5.22 -20.73
CA GLU A 11 -11.97 -5.41 -19.40
C GLU A 11 -10.87 -6.49 -19.40
N LYS A 12 -10.75 -7.28 -20.48
CA LYS A 12 -9.74 -8.32 -20.65
C LYS A 12 -8.35 -7.83 -21.08
N ILE A 13 -8.20 -6.60 -21.58
CA ILE A 13 -6.89 -6.10 -22.04
C ILE A 13 -6.07 -5.46 -20.89
N LEU A 14 -6.66 -5.24 -19.71
CA LEU A 14 -5.93 -4.77 -18.52
C LEU A 14 -5.28 -5.89 -17.68
N ALA A 15 -5.32 -7.15 -18.15
CA ALA A 15 -4.75 -8.30 -17.45
C ALA A 15 -3.34 -8.64 -17.98
N THR A 16 -2.47 -7.65 -18.12
CA THR A 16 -1.03 -7.93 -18.07
C THR A 16 -0.75 -8.32 -16.63
N HIS A 17 -0.51 -9.62 -16.38
CA HIS A 17 -0.39 -10.26 -15.06
C HIS A 17 0.58 -9.53 -14.11
N SER A 18 0.13 -8.47 -13.43
CA SER A 18 0.76 -7.99 -12.22
C SER A 18 0.45 -9.01 -11.12
N VAL A 19 1.40 -9.89 -10.86
CA VAL A 19 1.33 -10.85 -9.76
C VAL A 19 1.10 -10.06 -8.47
N SER A 20 -0.12 -10.14 -7.94
CA SER A 20 -0.46 -9.53 -6.67
C SER A 20 -0.07 -10.49 -5.56
N HIS A 21 0.86 -10.06 -4.71
CA HIS A 21 1.26 -10.80 -3.53
C HIS A 21 0.31 -10.49 -2.37
N THR A 22 -0.21 -11.54 -1.74
CA THR A 22 -1.06 -11.47 -0.55
C THR A 22 -0.55 -12.45 0.52
N LEU A 23 -0.98 -12.25 1.77
CA LEU A 23 -0.64 -13.15 2.88
C LEU A 23 -1.22 -14.57 2.75
N GLY A 24 -2.20 -14.77 1.87
CA GLY A 24 -2.93 -16.01 1.67
C GLY A 24 -4.01 -15.85 0.61
N ALA A 25 -4.81 -16.90 0.41
CA ALA A 25 -5.94 -16.85 -0.51
C ALA A 25 -6.99 -15.83 -0.04
N PRO A 26 -7.79 -15.21 -0.93
CA PRO A 26 -8.76 -14.18 -0.54
C PRO A 26 -9.73 -14.59 0.59
N SER A 27 -10.11 -15.87 0.66
CA SER A 27 -10.97 -16.42 1.72
C SER A 27 -10.32 -16.50 3.11
N GLU A 28 -8.98 -16.45 3.17
CA GLU A 28 -8.20 -16.52 4.41
C GLU A 28 -7.90 -15.13 4.98
N LEU A 29 -8.14 -14.08 4.20
CA LEU A 29 -7.85 -12.71 4.57
C LEU A 29 -8.98 -12.12 5.42
N ASN A 30 -8.62 -11.46 6.52
CA ASN A 30 -9.58 -10.68 7.31
C ASN A 30 -9.74 -9.25 6.78
N TYR A 31 -8.86 -8.82 5.90
CA TYR A 31 -8.98 -7.57 5.15
C TYR A 31 -8.24 -7.69 3.82
N TYR A 32 -8.86 -7.14 2.79
CA TYR A 32 -8.30 -7.02 1.44
C TYR A 32 -8.74 -5.67 0.85
N ASP A 33 -7.79 -4.88 0.37
CA ASP A 33 -8.04 -3.66 -0.39
C ASP A 33 -7.08 -3.63 -1.57
N CYS A 34 -7.61 -3.43 -2.77
CA CYS A 34 -6.83 -3.30 -3.99
C CYS A 34 -7.26 -2.03 -4.71
N ARG A 35 -6.29 -1.19 -5.06
CA ARG A 35 -6.52 0.09 -5.74
C ARG A 35 -5.51 0.24 -6.85
N SER A 36 -5.95 0.85 -7.95
CA SER A 36 -5.11 1.10 -9.12
C SER A 36 -5.22 2.55 -9.56
N VAL A 37 -4.12 3.09 -10.07
CA VAL A 37 -4.06 4.46 -10.56
C VAL A 37 -3.12 4.55 -11.76
N PRO A 38 -3.51 5.21 -12.87
CA PRO A 38 -2.60 5.43 -13.99
C PRO A 38 -1.55 6.49 -13.63
N LEU A 39 -0.35 6.28 -14.11
CA LEU A 39 0.79 7.17 -13.95
C LEU A 39 1.08 7.89 -15.28
N SER A 40 1.38 9.19 -15.20
CA SER A 40 1.80 9.98 -16.36
C SER A 40 3.23 9.71 -16.79
N THR A 41 4.04 9.16 -15.87
CA THR A 41 5.50 9.02 -16.01
C THR A 41 5.91 7.64 -15.51
N GLU A 42 6.85 7.01 -16.20
CA GLU A 42 7.46 5.75 -15.77
C GLU A 42 8.36 5.99 -14.56
N ILE A 43 8.12 5.23 -13.50
CA ILE A 43 8.87 5.26 -12.24
C ILE A 43 8.99 3.83 -11.72
N SER A 44 9.92 3.60 -10.79
CA SER A 44 9.99 2.32 -10.08
C SER A 44 8.96 2.21 -8.95
N ALA A 45 8.68 1.00 -8.48
CA ALA A 45 7.83 0.76 -7.32
C ALA A 45 8.40 1.43 -6.04
N LEU A 46 9.73 1.46 -5.91
CA LEU A 46 10.40 2.16 -4.81
C LEU A 46 10.27 3.69 -4.93
N ASP A 47 10.34 4.25 -6.14
CA ASP A 47 10.07 5.67 -6.36
C ASP A 47 8.63 6.03 -6.00
N ALA A 48 7.67 5.18 -6.39
CA ALA A 48 6.27 5.35 -5.99
C ALA A 48 6.13 5.38 -4.46
N TRP A 49 6.76 4.45 -3.75
CA TRP A 49 6.81 4.45 -2.29
C TRP A 49 7.37 5.76 -1.74
N ASN A 50 8.58 6.14 -2.18
CA ASN A 50 9.26 7.36 -1.75
C ASN A 50 8.38 8.60 -1.92
N ILE A 51 7.75 8.78 -3.09
CA ILE A 51 6.91 9.95 -3.38
C ILE A 51 5.66 9.96 -2.49
N MET A 52 5.03 8.80 -2.32
CA MET A 52 3.83 8.66 -1.52
C MET A 52 4.12 8.98 -0.04
N THR A 53 5.19 8.43 0.53
CA THR A 53 5.48 8.51 1.96
C THR A 53 6.33 9.71 2.38
N ALA A 54 6.90 10.46 1.43
CA ALA A 54 7.81 11.59 1.68
C ALA A 54 7.30 12.64 2.69
N GLU A 55 6.01 12.97 2.69
CA GLU A 55 5.46 13.88 3.71
C GLU A 55 4.19 13.30 4.32
N THR A 56 4.33 12.88 5.56
CA THR A 56 3.20 12.56 6.42
C THR A 56 2.73 13.84 7.11
N GLY A 57 1.56 14.33 6.70
CA GLY A 57 0.93 15.49 7.33
C GLY A 57 0.70 15.28 8.84
N PRO A 58 0.54 16.37 9.62
CA PRO A 58 0.46 16.30 11.08
C PRO A 58 -0.67 15.40 11.59
N LEU A 59 -1.79 15.34 10.84
CA LEU A 59 -2.92 14.46 11.16
C LEU A 59 -2.54 12.98 11.13
N LEU A 60 -1.78 12.54 10.12
CA LEU A 60 -1.36 11.14 10.00
C LEU A 60 -0.32 10.79 11.07
N LYS A 61 0.61 11.71 11.36
CA LYS A 61 1.56 11.56 12.48
C LYS A 61 0.84 11.44 13.83
N LEU A 62 -0.20 12.24 14.07
CA LEU A 62 -1.02 12.12 15.27
C LEU A 62 -1.76 10.77 15.33
N ALA A 63 -2.32 10.31 14.21
CA ALA A 63 -2.99 9.00 14.15
C ALA A 63 -2.04 7.85 14.51
N PHE A 64 -0.81 7.85 13.99
CA PHE A 64 0.21 6.86 14.36
C PHE A 64 0.58 6.92 15.84
N ARG A 65 0.71 8.13 16.42
CA ARG A 65 0.98 8.26 17.87
C ARG A 65 -0.15 7.72 18.73
N ILE A 66 -1.41 8.00 18.39
CA ILE A 66 -2.57 7.48 19.10
C ILE A 66 -2.60 5.96 19.00
N ARG A 67 -2.43 5.44 17.78
CA ARG A 67 -2.34 3.99 17.50
C ARG A 67 -1.27 3.33 18.35
N ASP A 68 -0.05 3.87 18.37
CA ASP A 68 1.08 3.30 19.11
C ASP A 68 0.85 3.37 20.62
N GLY A 69 0.26 4.47 21.11
CA GLY A 69 -0.12 4.62 22.51
C GLY A 69 -1.14 3.55 22.94
N ILE A 70 -2.24 3.40 22.22
CA ILE A 70 -3.28 2.42 22.56
C ILE A 70 -2.75 0.99 22.41
N SER A 71 -2.14 0.68 21.27
CA SER A 71 -1.77 -0.70 20.91
C SER A 71 -0.60 -1.22 21.74
N SER A 72 0.31 -0.35 22.20
CA SER A 72 1.42 -0.77 23.08
C SER A 72 0.95 -1.32 24.43
N ARG A 73 -0.24 -0.94 24.91
CA ARG A 73 -0.86 -1.54 26.12
C ARG A 73 -1.28 -2.99 25.93
N PHE A 74 -1.47 -3.40 24.67
CA PHE A 74 -1.72 -4.79 24.27
C PHE A 74 -0.42 -5.46 23.77
N GLY A 75 0.72 -4.78 23.94
CA GLY A 75 2.09 -5.13 23.58
C GLY A 75 2.39 -5.18 22.08
N VAL A 76 1.55 -4.57 21.26
CA VAL A 76 1.84 -4.34 19.84
C VAL A 76 3.03 -3.38 19.70
N LYS A 77 3.93 -3.65 18.75
CA LYS A 77 5.12 -2.84 18.51
C LYS A 77 4.73 -1.43 18.09
N ARG A 78 5.52 -0.44 18.53
CA ARG A 78 5.38 0.94 18.06
C ARG A 78 6.01 1.07 16.69
N ILE A 79 5.29 1.64 15.73
CA ILE A 79 5.77 1.78 14.35
C ILE A 79 6.31 3.17 14.05
N GLY A 80 5.95 4.19 14.83
CA GLY A 80 6.43 5.57 14.63
C GLY A 80 5.89 6.29 13.38
N GLY A 81 5.34 5.54 12.42
CA GLY A 81 4.83 6.04 11.14
C GLY A 81 5.87 5.97 10.02
N PHE A 82 5.63 6.69 8.91
CA PHE A 82 6.60 6.79 7.82
C PHE A 82 7.68 7.81 8.15
N SER A 83 8.95 7.45 7.90
CA SER A 83 10.10 8.31 8.13
C SER A 83 10.14 9.51 7.18
N GLY A 84 9.58 9.36 5.97
CA GLY A 84 9.70 10.34 4.90
C GLY A 84 11.09 10.38 4.25
N ASN A 85 12.01 9.51 4.69
CA ASN A 85 13.36 9.44 4.13
C ASN A 85 13.31 8.75 2.77
N ARG A 86 13.80 9.45 1.74
CA ARG A 86 13.98 8.86 0.42
C ARG A 86 15.04 7.77 0.46
N ARG A 87 14.73 6.59 -0.10
CA ARG A 87 15.69 5.50 -0.32
C ARG A 87 16.06 5.40 -1.80
N VAL A 88 17.36 5.29 -2.08
CA VAL A 88 17.87 5.10 -3.45
C VAL A 88 17.83 3.61 -3.83
N THR A 89 18.20 2.75 -2.89
CA THR A 89 18.14 1.30 -3.01
C THR A 89 17.57 0.68 -1.75
N VAL A 90 16.91 -0.47 -1.93
CA VAL A 90 16.37 -1.32 -0.88
C VAL A 90 16.48 -2.77 -1.38
N GLN A 91 16.83 -3.69 -0.50
CA GLN A 91 16.91 -5.12 -0.79
C GLN A 91 15.97 -5.94 0.09
N ALA A 92 15.62 -7.14 -0.37
CA ALA A 92 14.88 -8.11 0.44
C ALA A 92 15.65 -8.41 1.74
N GLY A 93 14.92 -8.49 2.86
CA GLY A 93 15.47 -8.65 4.20
C GLY A 93 15.76 -7.33 4.92
N GLU A 94 15.79 -6.18 4.22
CA GLU A 94 15.96 -4.87 4.85
C GLU A 94 14.65 -4.30 5.42
N ARG A 95 14.78 -3.22 6.20
CA ARG A 95 13.64 -2.46 6.72
C ARG A 95 13.39 -1.20 5.90
N LEU A 96 12.16 -1.06 5.41
CA LEU A 96 11.64 0.16 4.80
C LEU A 96 10.55 0.74 5.71
N ASP A 97 10.87 1.85 6.37
CA ASP A 97 10.13 2.33 7.52
C ASP A 97 9.98 1.21 8.58
N PHE A 98 8.75 0.83 8.94
CA PHE A 98 8.49 -0.26 9.88
C PHE A 98 8.26 -1.60 9.19
N PHE A 99 8.22 -1.65 7.86
CA PHE A 99 8.00 -2.89 7.12
C PHE A 99 9.31 -3.64 6.88
N LEU A 100 9.24 -4.97 6.90
CA LEU A 100 10.22 -5.85 6.27
C LEU A 100 9.99 -5.84 4.76
N VAL A 101 11.07 -5.73 4.00
CA VAL A 101 11.04 -5.86 2.54
C VAL A 101 11.15 -7.34 2.21
N GLU A 102 10.09 -7.92 1.68
CA GLU A 102 10.10 -9.31 1.20
C GLU A 102 10.69 -9.40 -0.21
N ASP A 103 10.42 -8.39 -1.03
CA ASP A 103 10.93 -8.32 -2.40
C ASP A 103 10.92 -6.88 -2.94
N CYS A 104 11.89 -6.56 -3.79
CA CYS A 104 12.04 -5.25 -4.42
C CYS A 104 12.64 -5.38 -5.82
N ALA A 105 11.86 -4.96 -6.81
CA ALA A 105 12.18 -4.92 -8.23
C ALA A 105 11.70 -3.58 -8.83
N PRO A 106 12.11 -3.21 -10.06
CA PRO A 106 11.66 -1.97 -10.68
C PRO A 106 10.13 -1.83 -10.74
N ASP A 107 9.43 -2.92 -11.00
CA ASP A 107 7.98 -3.00 -11.17
C ASP A 107 7.23 -3.50 -9.92
N ARG A 108 7.94 -3.89 -8.85
CA ARG A 108 7.33 -4.53 -7.68
C ARG A 108 8.01 -4.17 -6.37
N LEU A 109 7.23 -3.92 -5.33
CA LEU A 109 7.72 -3.79 -3.96
C LEU A 109 6.76 -4.51 -3.02
N VAL A 110 7.25 -5.53 -2.32
CA VAL A 110 6.47 -6.33 -1.36
C VAL A 110 6.98 -6.05 0.04
N LEU A 111 6.06 -5.59 0.89
CA LEU A 111 6.34 -5.15 2.25
C LEU A 111 5.46 -5.90 3.22
N THR A 112 6.03 -6.39 4.33
CA THR A 112 5.27 -7.07 5.38
C THR A 112 5.55 -6.46 6.74
N GLU A 113 4.57 -6.55 7.63
CA GLU A 113 4.84 -6.42 9.06
C GLU A 113 4.08 -7.50 9.80
N ARG A 114 4.80 -8.20 10.67
CA ARG A 114 4.30 -9.32 11.46
C ARG A 114 4.29 -8.93 12.93
N ASP A 115 3.12 -8.98 13.54
CA ASP A 115 2.94 -8.60 14.94
C ASP A 115 1.86 -9.47 15.61
N ARG A 116 1.79 -9.42 16.94
CA ARG A 116 0.91 -10.28 17.75
C ARG A 116 -0.57 -10.17 17.42
N HIS A 117 -1.01 -9.04 16.87
CA HIS A 117 -2.43 -8.74 16.65
C HIS A 117 -2.86 -9.04 15.22
N LEU A 118 -1.95 -8.85 14.26
CA LEU A 118 -2.16 -9.10 12.85
C LEU A 118 -0.83 -9.19 12.13
N ASP A 119 -0.91 -9.81 10.96
CA ASP A 119 0.06 -9.72 9.89
C ASP A 119 -0.51 -8.84 8.78
N VAL A 120 0.33 -8.00 8.20
CA VAL A 120 -0.01 -7.18 7.03
C VAL A 120 1.00 -7.42 5.91
N MET A 121 0.50 -7.46 4.68
CA MET A 121 1.31 -7.37 3.47
C MET A 121 0.78 -6.26 2.58
N ILE A 122 1.69 -5.42 2.08
CA ILE A 122 1.44 -4.39 1.09
C ILE A 122 2.29 -4.71 -0.14
N CYS A 123 1.65 -4.92 -1.28
CA CYS A 123 2.29 -5.12 -2.56
C CYS A 123 2.01 -3.92 -3.46
N LEU A 124 3.06 -3.20 -3.85
CA LEU A 124 3.03 -2.25 -4.96
C LEU A 124 3.44 -3.01 -6.21
N SER A 125 2.63 -2.95 -7.25
CA SER A 125 2.93 -3.56 -8.55
C SER A 125 2.67 -2.54 -9.66
N LEU A 126 3.51 -2.56 -10.68
CA LEU A 126 3.44 -1.67 -11.84
C LEU A 126 3.33 -2.52 -13.10
N ALA A 127 2.27 -2.28 -13.87
CA ALA A 127 2.11 -2.87 -15.20
C ALA A 127 1.49 -1.81 -16.11
N ASP A 128 2.03 -1.63 -17.32
CA ASP A 128 1.50 -0.70 -18.32
C ASP A 128 1.23 0.72 -17.79
N ARG A 129 2.17 1.24 -16.98
CA ARG A 129 2.08 2.54 -16.27
C ARG A 129 0.90 2.66 -15.32
N VAL A 130 0.33 1.56 -14.87
CA VAL A 130 -0.67 1.50 -13.81
C VAL A 130 0.01 1.03 -12.53
N LEU A 131 -0.04 1.85 -11.48
CA LEU A 131 0.33 1.44 -10.13
C LEU A 131 -0.87 0.78 -9.46
N THR A 132 -0.70 -0.46 -9.02
CA THR A 132 -1.65 -1.17 -8.18
C THR A 132 -1.05 -1.38 -6.79
N ILE A 133 -1.79 -0.96 -5.76
CA ILE A 133 -1.48 -1.24 -4.36
C ILE A 133 -2.47 -2.28 -3.87
N THR A 134 -1.95 -3.45 -3.49
CA THR A 134 -2.72 -4.50 -2.83
C THR A 134 -2.31 -4.58 -1.36
N SER A 135 -3.31 -4.51 -0.49
CA SER A 135 -3.15 -4.62 0.96
C SER A 135 -3.92 -5.83 1.47
N SER A 136 -3.25 -6.74 2.18
CA SER A 136 -3.87 -7.92 2.79
C SER A 136 -3.52 -8.01 4.26
N VAL A 137 -4.47 -8.46 5.08
CA VAL A 137 -4.29 -8.64 6.53
C VAL A 137 -4.90 -9.95 7.00
N ILE A 138 -4.16 -10.64 7.86
CA ILE A 138 -4.67 -11.75 8.67
C ILE A 138 -4.57 -11.32 10.15
N THR A 139 -5.66 -11.40 10.90
CA THR A 139 -5.71 -11.04 12.32
C THR A 139 -5.55 -12.29 13.19
N HIS A 140 -4.86 -12.15 14.32
CA HIS A 140 -4.53 -13.30 15.18
C HIS A 140 -5.46 -13.43 16.40
N ASN A 141 -6.08 -12.33 16.84
CA ASN A 141 -6.86 -12.31 18.07
C ASN A 141 -8.00 -11.29 18.04
N THR A 142 -8.83 -11.29 19.09
CA THR A 142 -9.99 -10.39 19.21
C THR A 142 -9.59 -8.92 19.17
N PHE A 143 -8.46 -8.55 19.77
CA PHE A 143 -7.95 -7.18 19.70
C PHE A 143 -7.61 -6.80 18.26
N GLY A 144 -6.92 -7.66 17.50
CA GLY A 144 -6.62 -7.45 16.08
C GLY A 144 -7.88 -7.29 15.22
N ARG A 145 -8.90 -8.12 15.45
CA ARG A 145 -10.19 -8.00 14.75
C ARG A 145 -10.88 -6.67 15.04
N LEU A 146 -10.96 -6.27 16.31
CA LEU A 146 -11.56 -4.99 16.69
C LEU A 146 -10.76 -3.79 16.17
N TYR A 147 -9.43 -3.90 16.21
CA TYR A 147 -8.49 -2.90 15.70
C TYR A 147 -8.69 -2.63 14.20
N MET A 148 -9.03 -3.66 13.42
CA MET A 148 -9.27 -3.51 11.98
C MET A 148 -10.54 -2.72 11.62
N LEU A 149 -11.52 -2.57 12.53
CA LEU A 149 -12.73 -1.78 12.25
C LEU A 149 -12.42 -0.31 11.91
N PRO A 150 -11.73 0.47 12.78
CA PRO A 150 -11.31 1.82 12.43
C PRO A 150 -10.16 1.83 11.42
N VAL A 151 -9.20 0.90 11.55
CA VAL A 151 -7.95 0.94 10.77
C VAL A 151 -8.19 0.59 9.31
N GLY A 152 -9.03 -0.40 9.01
CA GLY A 152 -9.37 -0.77 7.64
C GLY A 152 -10.05 0.37 6.89
N SER A 153 -10.86 1.18 7.58
CA SER A 153 -11.49 2.39 7.01
C SER A 153 -10.48 3.52 6.81
N ALA A 154 -9.65 3.79 7.82
CA ALA A 154 -8.59 4.79 7.71
C ALA A 154 -7.57 4.45 6.62
N HIS A 155 -7.24 3.17 6.44
CA HIS A 155 -6.33 2.68 5.40
C HIS A 155 -6.79 3.11 4.01
N LYS A 156 -8.06 2.87 3.65
CA LYS A 156 -8.62 3.25 2.35
C LYS A 156 -8.45 4.75 2.08
N LEU A 157 -8.71 5.58 3.09
CA LEU A 157 -8.54 7.04 2.99
C LEU A 157 -7.07 7.44 2.82
N ILE A 158 -6.16 6.78 3.53
CA ILE A 158 -4.72 7.02 3.44
C ILE A 158 -4.22 6.64 2.05
N VAL A 159 -4.49 5.42 1.56
CA VAL A 159 -4.04 4.95 0.25
C VAL A 159 -4.55 5.85 -0.86
N ASN A 160 -5.83 6.25 -0.84
CA ASN A 160 -6.36 7.21 -1.81
C ASN A 160 -5.58 8.53 -1.82
N ARG A 161 -5.31 9.10 -0.64
CA ARG A 161 -4.54 10.36 -0.53
C ARG A 161 -3.11 10.20 -1.04
N LEU A 162 -2.48 9.06 -0.76
CA LEU A 162 -1.14 8.73 -1.25
C LEU A 162 -1.11 8.62 -2.78
N MET A 163 -2.08 7.93 -3.38
CA MET A 163 -2.22 7.83 -4.84
C MET A 163 -2.47 9.19 -5.50
N THR A 164 -3.40 10.00 -4.96
CA THR A 164 -3.64 11.37 -5.48
C THR A 164 -2.42 12.27 -5.33
N ARG A 165 -1.62 12.10 -4.27
CA ARG A 165 -0.34 12.81 -4.12
C ARG A 165 0.65 12.37 -5.20
N LEU A 166 0.80 11.07 -5.42
CA LEU A 166 1.67 10.51 -6.45
C LEU A 166 1.34 11.08 -7.82
N GLN A 167 0.08 11.00 -8.25
CA GLN A 167 -0.35 11.52 -9.55
C GLN A 167 -0.03 13.01 -9.71
N ARG A 168 -0.36 13.83 -8.69
CA ARG A 168 -0.07 15.28 -8.73
C ARG A 168 1.43 15.57 -8.84
N LYS A 169 2.28 14.79 -8.17
CA LYS A 169 3.73 14.96 -8.26
C LYS A 169 4.27 14.54 -9.62
N LEU A 170 3.75 13.45 -10.20
CA LEU A 170 4.18 12.99 -11.52
C LEU A 170 3.69 13.89 -12.67
N GLN A 171 2.56 14.58 -12.50
CA GLN A 171 2.08 15.57 -13.47
C GLN A 171 2.91 16.86 -13.50
N GLN A 172 3.75 17.09 -12.49
CA GLN A 172 4.64 18.25 -12.38
C GLN A 172 6.06 17.95 -12.89
N LEU A 173 6.34 16.70 -13.26
CA LEU A 173 7.58 16.25 -13.87
C LEU A 173 7.44 16.23 -15.39
#